data_AF-A0A925SZN7-F1
#
_entry.id   AF-A0A925SZN7-F1
#
_cell.length_a   1.000
_cell.length_b   1.000
_cell.length_c   1.000
_cell.angle_alpha   90.00
_cell.angle_beta   90.00
_cell.angle_gamma   90.00
#
_symmetry.space_group_name_H-M   'P 1'
#
loop_
_entity.id
_entity.type
_entity.pdbx_description
1 polymer ?
#
loop_
_entity_poly.entity_id
_entity_poly.type
_entity_poly.pdbx_seq_one_letter_code
_entity_poly.pdbx_strand_id
1 'polypeptide(L)'
;MLTIHIIAGSIGILAGFTAMFLAKGSPRHRMAGNVYTTSMLIMCASAFIVAAFIKPKNLNLLAAIVTFYLVASSWLTVRRKPDQPGALEYATMAIGGLAATLGLAFAARSSGGLAGFYVFFGAIAALSVASDIRYALRRAITSTQRLVRHLWRMGFTLFVATASLFLGQAQHMPAWVTGPKLNVFIALLSLGLLVYWWIRVRSPTFRRKARPVTALGPAP
;
A
#
# COMPACT_ATOMS: atom_id res chain seq x y z
N MET A 1 -13.93 -15.67 -10.06
CA MET A 1 -13.21 -14.40 -9.86
C MET A 1 -13.38 -13.83 -8.46
N LEU A 2 -14.62 -13.71 -7.93
CA LEU A 2 -14.84 -13.21 -6.56
C LEU A 2 -14.18 -14.08 -5.47
N THR A 3 -14.21 -15.41 -5.60
CA THR A 3 -13.55 -16.32 -4.65
C THR A 3 -12.05 -16.06 -4.53
N ILE A 4 -11.37 -15.88 -5.68
CA ILE A 4 -9.94 -15.54 -5.73
C ILE A 4 -9.68 -14.21 -5.04
N HIS A 5 -10.52 -13.20 -5.31
CA HIS A 5 -10.42 -11.88 -4.68
C HIS A 5 -10.52 -11.97 -3.15
N ILE A 6 -11.49 -12.72 -2.62
CA ILE A 6 -11.70 -12.88 -1.18
C ILE A 6 -10.53 -13.62 -0.53
N ILE A 7 -10.10 -14.75 -1.12
CA ILE A 7 -8.99 -15.54 -0.59
C ILE A 7 -7.70 -14.72 -0.61
N ALA A 8 -7.37 -14.08 -1.73
CA ALA A 8 -6.19 -13.25 -1.87
C ALA A 8 -6.23 -12.01 -0.95
N GLY A 9 -7.39 -11.39 -0.77
CA GLY A 9 -7.56 -10.30 0.19
C GLY A 9 -7.33 -10.75 1.63
N SER A 10 -7.87 -11.92 2.00
CA SER A 10 -7.74 -12.48 3.35
C SER A 10 -6.30 -12.85 3.69
N ILE A 11 -5.61 -13.56 2.79
CA ILE A 11 -4.19 -13.89 2.92
C ILE A 11 -3.35 -12.60 3.00
N GLY A 12 -3.69 -11.61 2.16
CA GLY A 12 -3.05 -10.30 2.17
C GLY A 12 -3.15 -9.63 3.54
N ILE A 13 -4.35 -9.49 4.10
CA ILE A 13 -4.56 -8.83 5.40
C ILE A 13 -3.78 -9.55 6.51
N LEU A 14 -3.84 -10.88 6.58
CA LEU A 14 -3.11 -11.67 7.58
C LEU A 14 -1.60 -11.50 7.45
N ALA A 15 -1.07 -11.59 6.24
CA ALA A 15 0.36 -11.40 5.97
C ALA A 15 0.81 -9.96 6.26
N GLY A 16 -0.03 -8.97 5.97
CA GLY A 16 0.23 -7.55 6.22
C GLY A 16 0.34 -7.24 7.71
N PHE A 17 -0.62 -7.68 8.51
CA PHE A 17 -0.54 -7.56 9.97
C PHE A 17 0.67 -8.30 10.54
N THR A 18 0.91 -9.54 10.08
CA THR A 18 2.10 -10.30 10.47
C THR A 18 3.39 -9.52 10.19
N ALA A 19 3.53 -8.93 9.01
CA ALA A 19 4.68 -8.11 8.65
C ALA A 19 4.82 -6.83 9.51
N MET A 20 3.70 -6.27 10.00
CA MET A 20 3.71 -5.10 10.89
C MET A 20 4.25 -5.41 12.29
N PHE A 21 4.05 -6.62 12.82
CA PHE A 21 4.57 -7.01 14.13
C PHE A 21 5.99 -7.60 14.08
N LEU A 22 6.41 -8.13 12.92
CA LEU A 22 7.76 -8.66 12.77
C LEU A 22 8.84 -7.56 12.73
N ALA A 23 10.04 -7.92 13.20
CA ALA A 23 11.23 -7.08 13.16
C ALA A 23 11.53 -6.67 11.72
N LYS A 24 11.52 -5.36 11.46
CA LYS A 24 11.70 -4.78 10.12
C LYS A 24 13.04 -5.20 9.54
N GLY A 25 13.03 -5.72 8.32
CA GLY A 25 14.22 -6.22 7.62
C GLY A 25 14.64 -7.66 7.96
N SER A 26 14.05 -8.30 8.99
CA SER A 26 14.31 -9.72 9.30
C SER A 26 13.83 -10.67 8.20
N PRO A 27 14.36 -11.90 8.09
CA PRO A 27 13.91 -12.88 7.09
C PRO A 27 12.41 -13.15 7.15
N ARG A 28 11.85 -13.30 8.36
CA ARG A 28 10.40 -13.50 8.55
C ARG A 28 9.58 -12.30 8.06
N HIS A 29 10.04 -11.07 8.33
CA HIS A 29 9.38 -9.86 7.82
C HIS A 29 9.40 -9.81 6.29
N ARG A 30 10.53 -10.16 5.65
CA ARG A 30 10.64 -10.22 4.19
C ARG A 30 9.72 -11.29 3.59
N MET A 31 9.62 -12.45 4.23
CA MET A 31 8.70 -13.52 3.81
C MET A 31 7.24 -13.07 3.92
N ALA A 32 6.81 -12.55 5.08
CA ALA A 32 5.45 -12.05 5.27
C ALA A 32 5.13 -10.88 4.30
N GLY A 33 6.08 -9.96 4.10
CA GLY A 33 5.94 -8.89 3.12
C GLY A 33 5.86 -9.39 1.68
N ASN A 34 6.58 -10.47 1.35
CA ASN A 34 6.50 -11.10 0.03
C ASN A 34 5.12 -11.73 -0.20
N VAL A 35 4.59 -12.45 0.80
CA VAL A 35 3.23 -13.02 0.75
C VAL A 35 2.20 -11.91 0.64
N TYR A 36 2.31 -10.86 1.45
CA TYR A 36 1.43 -9.69 1.43
C TYR A 36 1.28 -9.13 0.02
N THR A 37 2.39 -8.74 -0.61
CA THR A 37 2.31 -8.09 -1.91
C THR A 37 1.89 -9.04 -3.01
N THR A 38 2.38 -10.29 -3.08
CA THR A 38 1.90 -11.22 -4.12
C THR A 38 0.38 -11.41 -4.01
N SER A 39 -0.12 -11.60 -2.78
CA SER A 39 -1.56 -11.73 -2.53
C SER A 39 -2.33 -10.47 -2.90
N MET A 40 -1.82 -9.29 -2.55
CA MET A 40 -2.44 -8.01 -2.88
C MET A 40 -2.46 -7.73 -4.38
N LEU A 41 -1.42 -8.09 -5.14
CA LEU A 41 -1.41 -7.93 -6.59
C LEU A 41 -2.46 -8.82 -7.26
N ILE A 42 -2.60 -10.08 -6.81
CA ILE A 42 -3.66 -11.00 -7.27
C ILE A 42 -5.05 -10.46 -6.90
N MET A 43 -5.20 -9.96 -5.68
CA MET A 43 -6.44 -9.34 -5.21
C MET A 43 -6.81 -8.13 -6.05
N CYS A 44 -5.87 -7.23 -6.33
CA CYS A 44 -6.11 -6.05 -7.16
C CYS A 44 -6.43 -6.42 -8.62
N ALA A 45 -5.74 -7.40 -9.22
CA ALA A 45 -6.03 -7.85 -10.57
C ALA A 45 -7.44 -8.45 -10.67
N SER A 46 -7.82 -9.31 -9.72
CA SER A 46 -9.18 -9.86 -9.66
C SER A 46 -10.24 -8.78 -9.36
N ALA A 47 -9.94 -7.81 -8.49
CA ALA A 47 -10.81 -6.66 -8.21
C ALA A 47 -11.05 -5.80 -9.46
N PHE A 48 -9.98 -5.53 -10.22
CA PHE A 48 -10.05 -4.81 -11.48
C PHE A 48 -10.96 -5.54 -12.48
N ILE A 49 -10.76 -6.84 -12.66
CA ILE A 49 -11.59 -7.65 -13.58
C ILE A 49 -13.06 -7.60 -13.16
N VAL A 50 -13.34 -7.77 -11.88
CA VAL A 50 -14.71 -7.71 -11.37
C VAL A 50 -15.30 -6.31 -11.58
N ALA A 51 -14.57 -5.25 -11.26
CA ALA A 51 -15.06 -3.87 -11.31
C ALA A 51 -15.08 -3.25 -12.71
N ALA A 52 -14.40 -3.83 -13.69
CA ALA A 52 -14.41 -3.39 -15.08
C ALA A 52 -15.41 -4.18 -15.94
N PHE A 53 -15.56 -5.49 -15.71
CA PHE A 53 -16.25 -6.37 -16.66
C PHE A 53 -17.43 -7.15 -16.08
N ILE A 54 -17.45 -7.45 -14.78
CA ILE A 54 -18.46 -8.37 -14.19
C ILE A 54 -19.55 -7.60 -13.44
N LYS A 55 -19.14 -6.72 -12.50
CA LYS A 55 -20.02 -5.85 -11.73
C LYS A 55 -19.43 -4.44 -11.75
N PRO A 56 -19.62 -3.68 -12.85
CA PRO A 56 -18.96 -2.41 -13.05
C PRO A 56 -19.19 -1.43 -11.90
N LYS A 57 -18.11 -1.02 -11.23
CA LYS A 57 -18.11 -0.04 -10.15
C LYS A 57 -16.83 0.80 -10.22
N ASN A 58 -16.95 2.02 -10.74
CA ASN A 58 -15.82 2.92 -10.97
C ASN A 58 -14.98 3.18 -9.70
N LEU A 59 -15.61 3.27 -8.53
CA LEU A 59 -14.87 3.45 -7.27
C LEU A 59 -13.98 2.24 -6.96
N ASN A 60 -14.51 1.02 -7.11
CA ASN A 60 -13.75 -0.20 -6.87
C ASN A 60 -12.65 -0.38 -7.93
N LEU A 61 -12.92 0.01 -9.17
CA LEU A 61 -11.95 0.02 -10.26
C LEU A 61 -10.78 0.95 -9.93
N LEU A 62 -11.07 2.20 -9.57
CA LEU A 62 -10.05 3.18 -9.20
C LEU A 62 -9.24 2.71 -7.97
N ALA A 63 -9.92 2.25 -6.91
CA ALA A 63 -9.25 1.74 -5.71
C ALA A 63 -8.33 0.56 -6.02
N ALA A 64 -8.72 -0.35 -6.92
CA ALA A 64 -7.90 -1.47 -7.35
C ALA A 64 -6.63 -1.01 -8.08
N ILE A 65 -6.75 -0.06 -9.01
CA ILE A 65 -5.60 0.49 -9.78
C ILE A 65 -4.64 1.24 -8.84
N VAL A 66 -5.16 2.11 -7.96
CA VAL A 66 -4.33 2.85 -6.99
C VAL A 66 -3.60 1.88 -6.07
N THR A 67 -4.30 0.90 -5.51
CA THR A 67 -3.72 -0.10 -4.60
C THR A 67 -2.65 -0.92 -5.31
N PHE A 68 -2.92 -1.40 -6.54
CA PHE A 68 -1.94 -2.12 -7.35
C PHE A 68 -0.67 -1.30 -7.56
N TYR A 69 -0.82 -0.04 -7.99
CA TYR A 69 0.30 0.87 -8.18
C TYR A 69 1.13 1.05 -6.90
N LEU A 70 0.50 1.34 -5.76
CA LEU A 70 1.20 1.55 -4.49
C LEU A 70 1.95 0.29 -4.03
N VAL A 71 1.32 -0.88 -4.12
CA VAL A 71 1.93 -2.16 -3.74
C VAL A 71 3.11 -2.50 -4.67
N ALA A 72 2.92 -2.46 -5.99
CA ALA A 72 3.95 -2.81 -6.97
C ALA A 72 5.16 -1.86 -6.87
N SER A 73 4.91 -0.55 -6.87
CA SER A 73 5.97 0.45 -6.77
C SER A 73 6.73 0.38 -5.44
N SER A 74 6.04 0.06 -4.33
CA SER A 74 6.66 -0.13 -3.01
C SER A 74 7.57 -1.35 -2.95
N TRP A 75 7.14 -2.46 -3.55
CA TRP A 75 7.96 -3.67 -3.65
C TRP A 75 9.20 -3.45 -4.50
N LEU A 76 9.08 -2.74 -5.63
CA LEU A 76 10.25 -2.39 -6.47
C LEU A 76 11.28 -1.57 -5.67
N THR A 77 10.84 -0.61 -4.84
CA THR A 77 11.79 0.22 -4.05
C THR A 77 12.64 -0.57 -3.07
N VAL A 78 12.20 -1.73 -2.56
CA VAL A 78 13.01 -2.55 -1.65
C VAL A 78 13.85 -3.60 -2.38
N ARG A 79 13.54 -3.91 -3.65
CA ARG A 79 14.30 -4.89 -4.45
C ARG A 79 15.38 -4.29 -5.34
N ARG A 80 15.18 -3.06 -5.84
CA ARG A 80 16.14 -2.42 -6.75
C ARG A 80 17.18 -1.58 -6.01
N LYS A 81 18.32 -1.37 -6.67
CA LYS A 81 19.36 -0.43 -6.21
C LYS A 81 18.86 1.02 -6.35
N PRO A 82 19.31 1.96 -5.49
CA PRO A 82 18.74 3.31 -5.37
C PRO A 82 18.82 4.20 -6.62
N ASP A 83 19.66 3.84 -7.58
CA ASP A 83 20.33 4.73 -8.52
C ASP A 83 20.01 4.44 -10.00
N GLN A 84 19.14 3.46 -10.29
CA GLN A 84 18.78 3.09 -11.67
C GLN A 84 17.29 2.73 -11.79
N PRO A 85 16.38 3.71 -11.96
CA PRO A 85 14.98 3.41 -12.29
C PRO A 85 14.90 2.67 -13.63
N GLY A 86 14.29 1.49 -13.64
CA GLY A 86 14.11 0.67 -14.84
C GLY A 86 12.72 0.82 -15.44
N ALA A 87 12.46 0.04 -16.50
CA ALA A 87 11.18 0.05 -17.21
C ALA A 87 9.97 -0.22 -16.29
N LEU A 88 10.13 -1.06 -15.26
CA LEU A 88 9.05 -1.36 -14.31
C LEU A 88 8.70 -0.16 -13.42
N GLU A 89 9.68 0.64 -13.00
CA GLU A 89 9.43 1.88 -12.24
C GLU A 89 8.59 2.85 -13.08
N TYR A 90 8.98 3.09 -14.34
CA TYR A 90 8.21 3.92 -15.26
C TYR A 90 6.81 3.35 -15.55
N ALA A 91 6.68 2.04 -15.72
CA ALA A 91 5.38 1.39 -15.90
C ALA A 91 4.47 1.62 -14.69
N THR A 92 4.98 1.46 -13.46
CA THR A 92 4.19 1.74 -12.26
C THR A 92 3.81 3.22 -12.17
N MET A 93 4.70 4.14 -12.54
CA MET A 93 4.39 5.58 -12.59
C MET A 93 3.29 5.90 -13.61
N ALA A 94 3.30 5.27 -14.78
CA ALA A 94 2.25 5.43 -15.79
C ALA A 94 0.89 4.92 -15.27
N ILE A 95 0.87 3.76 -14.59
CA ILE A 95 -0.35 3.24 -13.94
C ILE A 95 -0.85 4.23 -12.87
N GLY A 96 0.03 4.78 -12.04
CA GLY A 96 -0.32 5.79 -11.05
C GLY A 96 -0.86 7.08 -11.69
N GLY A 97 -0.27 7.52 -12.81
CA GLY A 97 -0.72 8.68 -13.57
C GLY A 97 -2.12 8.47 -14.15
N LEU A 98 -2.37 7.30 -14.76
CA LEU A 98 -3.69 6.89 -15.21
C LEU A 98 -4.70 6.92 -14.06
N ALA A 99 -4.35 6.37 -12.89
CA ALA A 99 -5.24 6.37 -11.73
C ALA A 99 -5.55 7.80 -11.24
N ALA A 100 -4.58 8.71 -11.25
CA ALA A 100 -4.80 10.11 -10.91
C ALA A 100 -5.77 10.78 -11.88
N THR A 101 -5.59 10.59 -13.18
CA THR A 101 -6.47 11.13 -14.23
C THR A 101 -7.89 10.56 -14.13
N LEU A 102 -8.02 9.24 -13.93
CA LEU A 102 -9.33 8.60 -13.72
C LEU A 102 -10.03 9.12 -12.46
N GLY A 103 -9.29 9.34 -11.37
CA GLY A 103 -9.85 9.93 -10.14
C GLY A 103 -10.48 11.30 -10.40
N LEU A 104 -9.78 12.19 -11.11
CA LEU A 104 -10.32 13.50 -11.49
C LEU A 104 -11.52 13.38 -12.45
N ALA A 105 -11.42 12.53 -13.47
CA ALA A 105 -12.47 12.33 -14.46
C ALA A 105 -13.76 11.76 -13.84
N PHE A 106 -13.65 10.81 -12.92
CA PHE A 106 -14.80 10.25 -12.21
C PHE A 106 -15.38 11.24 -11.20
N ALA A 107 -14.53 12.01 -10.51
CA ALA A 107 -14.97 13.07 -9.60
C ALA A 107 -15.79 14.13 -10.33
N ALA A 108 -15.34 14.59 -11.51
CA ALA A 108 -16.03 15.61 -12.30
C ALA A 108 -17.42 15.18 -12.79
N ARG A 109 -17.71 13.88 -12.80
CA ARG A 109 -18.99 13.28 -13.24
C ARG A 109 -19.83 12.77 -12.07
N SER A 110 -19.44 13.08 -10.84
CA SER A 110 -20.06 12.58 -9.62
C SER A 110 -20.38 13.73 -8.67
N SER A 111 -21.24 13.49 -7.69
CA SER A 111 -21.59 14.47 -6.66
C SER A 111 -21.54 13.86 -5.25
N GLY A 112 -21.60 14.72 -4.23
CA GLY A 112 -21.62 14.33 -2.83
C GLY A 112 -20.41 13.51 -2.38
N GLY A 113 -20.63 12.58 -1.44
CA GLY A 113 -19.56 11.78 -0.85
C GLY A 113 -18.79 10.91 -1.85
N LEU A 114 -19.44 10.48 -2.94
CA LEU A 114 -18.79 9.66 -3.98
C LEU A 114 -17.71 10.44 -4.74
N ALA A 115 -17.99 11.71 -5.08
CA ALA A 115 -16.99 12.61 -5.68
C ALA A 115 -15.78 12.78 -4.74
N GLY A 116 -16.04 12.91 -3.43
CA GLY A 116 -15.00 12.96 -2.40
C GLY A 116 -14.08 11.74 -2.42
N PHE A 117 -14.61 10.52 -2.55
CA PHE A 117 -13.80 9.32 -2.66
C PHE A 117 -12.95 9.27 -3.94
N TYR A 118 -13.49 9.70 -5.08
CA TYR A 118 -12.72 9.77 -6.32
C TYR A 118 -11.56 10.78 -6.23
N VAL A 119 -11.81 11.96 -5.66
CA VAL A 119 -10.78 12.97 -5.39
C VAL A 119 -9.74 12.39 -4.42
N PHE A 120 -10.16 11.72 -3.36
CA PHE A 120 -9.26 11.13 -2.37
C PHE A 120 -8.28 10.13 -3.00
N PHE A 121 -8.79 9.12 -3.73
CA PHE A 121 -7.93 8.12 -4.38
C PHE A 121 -7.08 8.73 -5.51
N GLY A 122 -7.65 9.66 -6.29
CA GLY A 122 -6.92 10.39 -7.34
C GLY A 122 -5.77 11.22 -6.78
N ALA A 123 -5.99 11.93 -5.67
CA ALA A 123 -4.96 12.73 -4.99
C ALA A 123 -3.85 11.85 -4.41
N ILE A 124 -4.18 10.71 -3.79
CA ILE A 124 -3.20 9.75 -3.32
C ILE A 124 -2.31 9.25 -4.48
N ALA A 125 -2.91 8.92 -5.62
CA ALA A 125 -2.17 8.52 -6.82
C ALA A 125 -1.28 9.65 -7.35
N ALA A 126 -1.82 10.86 -7.51
CA ALA A 126 -1.10 12.02 -8.03
C ALA A 126 0.10 12.40 -7.15
N LEU A 127 -0.08 12.48 -5.83
CA LEU A 127 0.99 12.78 -4.88
C LEU A 127 2.08 11.70 -4.89
N SER A 128 1.66 10.43 -5.03
CA SER A 128 2.59 9.31 -5.12
C SER A 128 3.41 9.34 -6.41
N VAL A 129 2.79 9.62 -7.56
CA VAL A 129 3.48 9.77 -8.84
C VAL A 129 4.43 10.98 -8.80
N ALA A 130 3.98 12.12 -8.28
CA ALA A 130 4.84 13.29 -8.10
C ALA A 130 6.05 12.96 -7.21
N SER A 131 5.85 12.16 -6.15
CA SER A 131 6.95 11.68 -5.31
C SER A 131 7.89 10.72 -6.06
N ASP A 132 7.38 9.91 -6.99
CA ASP A 132 8.17 8.99 -7.81
C ASP A 132 8.96 9.71 -8.90
N ILE A 133 8.38 10.73 -9.55
CA ILE A 133 9.11 11.61 -10.47
C ILE A 133 10.25 12.29 -9.72
N ARG A 134 9.98 12.87 -8.54
CA ARG A 134 11.03 13.48 -7.69
C ARG A 134 12.08 12.46 -7.25
N TYR A 135 11.69 11.21 -7.05
CA TYR A 135 12.61 10.11 -6.72
C TYR A 135 13.51 9.78 -7.92
N ALA A 136 12.94 9.61 -9.11
CA ALA A 136 13.67 9.29 -10.35
C ALA A 136 14.64 10.40 -10.79
N LEU A 137 14.30 11.67 -10.53
CA LEU A 137 15.13 12.83 -10.87
C LEU A 137 16.30 13.05 -9.87
N ARG A 138 16.26 12.45 -8.68
CA ARG A 138 17.30 12.64 -7.66
C ARG A 138 18.43 11.64 -7.84
N ARG A 139 19.67 12.15 -7.90
CA ARG A 139 20.89 11.34 -8.00
C ARG A 139 21.26 10.55 -6.73
N ALA A 140 20.81 11.00 -5.55
CA ALA A 140 21.14 10.37 -4.28
C ALA A 140 19.89 10.26 -3.39
N ILE A 141 19.60 9.05 -2.95
CA ILE A 141 18.41 8.74 -2.14
C ILE A 141 18.85 7.99 -0.89
N THR A 142 18.46 8.54 0.26
CA THR A 142 18.81 7.95 1.54
C THR A 142 18.00 6.68 1.80
N SER A 143 18.59 5.72 2.53
CA SER A 143 17.89 4.52 2.98
C SER A 143 16.63 4.83 3.82
N THR A 144 16.62 5.96 4.52
CA THR A 144 15.46 6.42 5.29
C THR A 144 14.30 6.81 4.37
N GLN A 145 14.56 7.56 3.29
CA GLN A 145 13.52 7.94 2.32
C GLN A 145 12.91 6.70 1.65
N ARG A 146 13.74 5.71 1.30
CA ARG A 146 13.27 4.42 0.77
C ARG A 146 12.37 3.68 1.75
N LEU A 147 12.78 3.61 3.01
CA LEU A 147 12.00 2.94 4.06
C LEU A 147 10.67 3.64 4.31
N VAL A 148 10.66 4.98 4.36
CA VAL A 148 9.42 5.77 4.52
C VAL A 148 8.48 5.56 3.32
N ARG A 149 9.02 5.58 2.09
CA ARG A 149 8.25 5.31 0.86
C ARG A 149 7.64 3.91 0.91
N HIS A 150 8.43 2.90 1.23
CA HIS A 150 7.97 1.52 1.32
C HIS A 150 6.88 1.36 2.39
N LEU A 151 7.16 1.85 3.60
CA LEU A 151 6.28 1.70 4.75
C LEU A 151 4.93 2.36 4.51
N TRP A 152 4.90 3.61 4.05
CA TRP A 152 3.63 4.31 3.90
C TRP A 152 2.77 3.65 2.82
N ARG A 153 3.36 3.23 1.70
CA ARG A 153 2.62 2.55 0.62
C ARG A 153 2.10 1.17 1.04
N MET A 154 2.91 0.36 1.73
CA MET A 154 2.45 -0.93 2.22
C MET A 154 1.42 -0.79 3.35
N GLY A 155 1.64 0.11 4.30
CA GLY A 155 0.72 0.34 5.42
C GLY A 155 -0.62 0.94 4.96
N PHE A 156 -0.59 1.88 4.02
CA PHE A 156 -1.81 2.47 3.47
C PHE A 156 -2.62 1.46 2.68
N THR A 157 -1.97 0.57 1.91
CA THR A 157 -2.68 -0.48 1.18
C THR A 157 -3.27 -1.54 2.11
N LEU A 158 -2.65 -1.79 3.26
CA LEU A 158 -3.25 -2.60 4.32
C LEU A 158 -4.48 -1.92 4.93
N PHE A 159 -4.42 -0.60 5.14
CA PHE A 159 -5.59 0.18 5.54
C PHE A 159 -6.71 0.10 4.52
N VAL A 160 -6.43 0.30 3.23
CA VAL A 160 -7.45 0.17 2.16
C VAL A 160 -8.05 -1.23 2.15
N ALA A 161 -7.25 -2.29 2.29
CA ALA A 161 -7.75 -3.68 2.32
C ALA A 161 -8.67 -3.93 3.52
N THR A 162 -8.24 -3.54 4.72
CA THR A 162 -9.03 -3.71 5.95
C THR A 162 -10.28 -2.83 5.95
N ALA A 163 -10.20 -1.56 5.54
CA ALA A 163 -11.36 -0.69 5.40
C ALA A 163 -12.37 -1.24 4.38
N SER A 164 -11.89 -1.76 3.24
CA SER A 164 -12.77 -2.37 2.22
C SER A 164 -13.52 -3.58 2.76
N LEU A 165 -12.82 -4.46 3.49
CA LEU A 165 -13.40 -5.69 4.02
C LEU A 165 -14.30 -5.45 5.24
N PHE A 166 -13.80 -4.73 6.25
CA PHE A 166 -14.48 -4.58 7.54
C PHE A 166 -15.48 -3.42 7.57
N LEU A 167 -15.28 -2.35 6.79
CA LEU A 167 -16.23 -1.23 6.73
C LEU A 167 -17.11 -1.32 5.49
N GLY A 168 -16.50 -1.55 4.33
CA GLY A 168 -17.20 -1.59 3.05
C GLY A 168 -18.03 -2.85 2.82
N GLN A 169 -17.69 -3.98 3.46
CA GLN A 169 -18.35 -5.28 3.27
C GLN A 169 -18.84 -5.91 4.60
N ALA A 170 -19.00 -5.09 5.65
CA ALA A 170 -19.42 -5.54 6.98
C ALA A 170 -20.68 -6.42 6.95
N GLN A 171 -21.64 -6.08 6.08
CA GLN A 171 -22.93 -6.78 5.92
C GLN A 171 -22.82 -8.26 5.49
N HIS A 172 -21.66 -8.68 4.97
CA HIS A 172 -21.43 -10.06 4.52
C HIS A 172 -20.64 -10.88 5.56
N MET A 173 -20.29 -10.29 6.70
CA MET A 173 -19.56 -10.99 7.75
C MET A 173 -20.49 -11.79 8.68
N PRO A 174 -20.01 -12.89 9.26
CA PRO A 174 -20.75 -13.61 10.29
C PRO A 174 -21.04 -12.74 11.51
N ALA A 175 -22.16 -13.00 12.20
CA ALA A 175 -22.64 -12.22 13.36
C ALA A 175 -21.58 -12.01 14.47
N TRP A 176 -20.67 -12.98 14.64
CA TRP A 176 -19.60 -12.93 15.64
C TRP A 176 -18.42 -12.01 15.26
N VAL A 177 -18.33 -11.58 14.00
CA VAL A 177 -17.34 -10.58 13.51
C VAL A 177 -17.97 -9.21 13.30
N THR A 178 -19.29 -9.13 13.08
CA THR A 178 -20.01 -7.90 12.68
C THR A 178 -20.19 -6.83 13.75
N GLY A 179 -19.59 -6.96 14.93
CA GLY A 179 -19.64 -5.90 15.94
C GLY A 179 -19.14 -4.58 15.33
N PRO A 180 -19.97 -3.52 15.21
CA PRO A 180 -19.56 -2.29 14.51
C PRO A 180 -18.27 -1.69 15.07
N LYS A 181 -18.08 -1.85 16.40
CA LYS A 181 -16.88 -1.44 17.13
C LYS A 181 -15.64 -2.25 16.71
N LEU A 182 -15.76 -3.57 16.52
CA LEU A 182 -14.64 -4.43 16.13
C LEU A 182 -14.16 -4.13 14.71
N ASN A 183 -15.10 -3.97 13.77
CA ASN A 183 -14.77 -3.66 12.37
C ASN A 183 -14.05 -2.32 12.22
N VAL A 184 -14.56 -1.29 12.90
CA VAL A 184 -13.92 0.03 12.98
C VAL A 184 -12.56 -0.07 13.65
N PHE A 185 -12.46 -0.81 14.75
CA PHE A 185 -11.20 -1.01 15.45
C PHE A 185 -10.12 -1.63 14.56
N ILE A 186 -10.43 -2.71 13.81
CA ILE A 186 -9.45 -3.38 12.94
C ILE A 186 -9.00 -2.44 11.81
N ALA A 187 -9.94 -1.73 11.17
CA ALA A 187 -9.60 -0.76 10.13
C ALA A 187 -8.70 0.36 10.68
N LEU A 188 -9.05 0.95 11.83
CA LEU A 188 -8.26 2.02 12.45
C LEU A 188 -6.93 1.53 13.01
N LEU A 189 -6.84 0.29 13.48
CA LEU A 189 -5.60 -0.32 13.95
C LEU A 189 -4.53 -0.31 12.85
N SER A 190 -4.90 -0.64 11.61
CA SER A 190 -3.96 -0.61 10.49
C SER A 190 -3.41 0.80 10.23
N LEU A 191 -4.24 1.83 10.37
CA LEU A 191 -3.86 3.23 10.25
C LEU A 191 -2.97 3.68 11.43
N GLY A 192 -3.33 3.29 12.65
CA GLY A 192 -2.52 3.54 13.85
C GLY A 192 -1.14 2.90 13.77
N LEU A 193 -1.05 1.66 13.28
CA LEU A 193 0.23 0.98 13.04
C LEU A 193 1.06 1.67 11.97
N LEU A 194 0.43 2.15 10.89
CA LEU A 194 1.10 2.94 9.86
C LEU A 194 1.72 4.20 10.47
N VAL A 195 0.95 4.98 11.24
CA VAL A 195 1.42 6.22 11.89
C VAL A 195 2.55 5.91 12.88
N TYR A 196 2.37 4.91 13.73
CA TYR A 196 3.38 4.46 14.69
C TYR A 196 4.71 4.14 13.98
N TRP A 197 4.68 3.30 12.94
CA TRP A 197 5.89 2.91 12.24
C TRP A 197 6.50 4.09 11.48
N TRP A 198 5.68 4.99 10.92
CA TRP A 198 6.13 6.15 10.17
C TRP A 198 6.94 7.11 11.04
N ILE A 199 6.53 7.29 12.30
CA ILE A 199 7.29 8.03 13.31
C ILE A 199 8.52 7.21 13.72
N ARG A 200 8.35 5.93 14.05
CA ARG A 200 9.42 5.08 14.58
C ARG A 200 10.61 4.92 13.64
N VAL A 201 10.40 4.69 12.36
CA VAL A 201 11.49 4.48 11.37
C VAL A 201 12.31 5.74 11.12
N ARG A 202 11.75 6.92 11.42
CA ARG A 202 12.47 8.18 11.30
C ARG A 202 13.30 8.52 12.53
N SER A 203 13.04 7.88 13.68
CA SER A 203 13.78 8.14 14.91
C SER A 203 15.27 7.79 14.79
N PRO A 204 16.19 8.59 15.40
CA PRO A 204 17.63 8.33 15.36
C PRO A 204 17.99 6.96 15.94
N THR A 205 17.29 6.54 17.00
CA THR A 205 17.50 5.26 17.70
C THR A 205 17.28 4.06 16.78
N PHE A 206 16.25 4.10 15.93
CA PHE A 206 16.00 3.04 14.95
C PHE A 206 17.10 3.01 13.87
N ARG A 207 17.54 4.18 13.40
CA ARG A 207 18.61 4.29 12.39
C ARG A 207 19.94 3.75 12.90
N ARG A 208 20.26 3.96 14.18
CA ARG A 208 21.51 3.46 14.81
C ARG A 208 21.52 1.93 14.88
N LYS A 209 20.40 1.28 15.23
CA LYS A 209 20.28 -0.18 15.26
C LYS A 209 20.25 -0.83 13.86
N ALA A 210 19.85 -0.08 12.83
CA ALA A 210 19.80 -0.57 11.46
C ALA A 210 21.12 -0.41 10.67
N ARG A 211 22.13 0.26 11.25
CA ARG A 211 23.48 0.31 10.65
C ARG A 211 24.16 -1.06 10.79
N PRO A 212 24.80 -1.59 9.73
CA PRO A 212 25.66 -2.75 9.86
C PRO A 212 26.77 -2.48 10.89
N VAL A 213 27.06 -3.45 11.74
CA VAL A 213 28.10 -3.37 12.80
C VAL A 213 29.48 -3.06 12.22
N THR A 214 29.71 -3.34 10.93
CA THR A 214 30.95 -3.05 10.20
C THR A 214 31.26 -1.56 9.95
N ALA A 215 30.38 -0.63 10.34
CA ALA A 215 30.62 0.81 10.24
C ALA A 215 31.30 1.42 11.49
N LEU A 216 31.63 0.60 12.49
CA LEU A 216 32.50 1.00 13.60
C LEU A 216 33.92 0.59 13.19
N GLY A 217 34.68 1.53 12.63
CA GLY A 217 36.13 1.35 12.46
C GLY A 217 36.78 1.03 13.81
N PRO A 218 37.95 0.38 13.83
CA PRO A 218 38.65 0.09 15.08
C PRO A 218 38.82 1.39 15.86
N ALA A 219 38.45 1.34 17.14
CA ALA A 219 38.68 2.44 18.07
C ALA A 219 40.18 2.78 18.12
N PRO A 220 40.55 4.05 18.30
CA PRO A 220 41.95 4.49 18.36
C PRO A 220 42.70 3.84 19.54
#